data_AF-A0A6A4QTM6-F1
#
_entry.id   AF-A0A6A4QTM6-F1
#
_cell.length_a   1.000
_cell.length_b   1.000
_cell.length_c   1.000
_cell.angle_alpha   90.00
_cell.angle_beta   90.00
_cell.angle_gamma   90.00
#
_symmetry.space_group_name_H-M   'P 1'
#
loop_
_entity.id
_entity.type
_entity.pdbx_description
1 polymer ?
#
loop_
_entity_poly.entity_id
_entity_poly.type
_entity_poly.pdbx_seq_one_letter_code
_entity_poly.pdbx_strand_id
1 'polypeptide(L)'
;MWRDPGAPADSFYEVRPECTDVPKSRFRIKAGKTLSARKWHAAFSPEGYLDIGKTLSRIHRGGIHPSIRGEVWEFLLGCYDPKSTFEEREEIRQQRRLKYAALKEECRHLFPLVGSGKFITAPVITEDGIPILDPLVLLETNTDNGVVVPPQDNNAGSTMAPSSTGANLEKVTDKRTIQWMLTLHQIGLDVNRTDRTLVFYEKKENLSKLWDILAVYARIDTDVGYGQGGSLTE
;
A
#
# COMPACT_ATOMS: atom_id res chain seq x y z
N MET A 1 -24.88 18.25 34.07
CA MET A 1 -24.31 18.12 32.70
C MET A 1 -23.62 16.77 32.59
N TRP A 2 -24.21 15.81 31.89
CA TRP A 2 -23.57 14.53 31.62
C TRP A 2 -22.42 14.75 30.63
N ARG A 3 -21.18 14.44 31.03
CA ARG A 3 -20.04 14.48 30.08
C ARG A 3 -20.20 13.29 29.13
N ASP A 4 -20.33 13.56 27.83
CA ASP A 4 -20.26 12.54 26.79
C ASP A 4 -18.93 11.76 26.95
N PRO A 5 -18.97 10.46 27.29
CA PRO A 5 -17.77 9.64 27.49
C PRO A 5 -17.02 9.41 26.16
N GLY A 6 -17.69 9.67 25.03
CA GLY A 6 -17.19 9.48 23.68
C GLY A 6 -17.05 8.00 23.29
N ALA A 7 -17.20 7.72 22.00
CA ALA A 7 -16.95 6.39 21.45
C ALA A 7 -15.43 6.13 21.33
N PRO A 8 -14.93 4.91 21.62
CA PRO A 8 -13.55 4.55 21.34
C PRO A 8 -13.31 4.57 19.84
N ALA A 9 -12.16 5.07 19.40
CA ALA A 9 -11.83 5.01 17.97
C ALA A 9 -11.51 3.59 17.47
N ASP A 10 -11.18 2.67 18.39
CA ASP A 10 -10.94 1.26 18.09
C ASP A 10 -12.17 0.57 17.52
N SER A 11 -13.38 1.13 17.67
CA SER A 11 -14.58 0.63 16.99
C SER A 11 -14.56 0.82 15.47
N PHE A 12 -13.65 1.64 14.94
CA PHE A 12 -13.46 1.87 13.50
C PHE A 12 -12.26 1.13 12.93
N TYR A 13 -11.37 0.62 13.78
CA TYR A 13 -10.17 -0.11 13.40
C TYR A 13 -10.24 -1.48 14.07
N GLU A 14 -10.96 -2.40 13.45
CA GLU A 14 -11.22 -3.72 13.99
C GLU A 14 -9.90 -4.45 14.27
N VAL A 15 -9.74 -4.82 15.54
CA VAL A 15 -8.65 -5.65 16.02
C VAL A 15 -9.08 -7.11 15.89
N ARG A 16 -8.14 -7.96 15.50
CA ARG A 16 -8.36 -9.39 15.37
C ARG A 16 -8.78 -10.01 16.70
N PRO A 17 -9.80 -10.88 16.74
CA PRO A 17 -10.31 -11.49 17.98
C PRO A 17 -9.23 -12.17 18.84
N GLU A 18 -8.24 -12.78 18.19
CA GLU A 18 -7.10 -13.47 18.79
C GLU A 18 -6.06 -12.52 19.42
N CYS A 19 -6.10 -11.23 19.09
CA CYS A 19 -5.18 -10.22 19.62
C CYS A 19 -5.81 -9.51 20.84
N THR A 20 -5.81 -10.20 22.00
CA THR A 20 -6.43 -9.68 23.23
C THR A 20 -5.62 -8.62 23.96
N ASP A 21 -4.31 -8.58 23.73
CA ASP A 21 -3.36 -7.78 24.50
C ASP A 21 -3.04 -6.42 23.83
N VAL A 22 -3.87 -6.00 22.85
CA VAL A 22 -3.68 -4.74 22.14
C VAL A 22 -4.05 -3.57 23.04
N PRO A 23 -3.16 -2.58 23.25
CA PRO A 23 -3.47 -1.40 24.03
C PRO A 23 -4.66 -0.65 23.45
N LYS A 24 -5.68 -0.41 24.27
CA LYS A 24 -6.86 0.36 23.88
C LYS A 24 -6.48 1.82 23.60
N SER A 25 -7.04 2.41 22.55
CA SER A 25 -6.79 3.79 22.22
C SER A 25 -7.33 4.74 23.28
N ARG A 26 -6.49 5.71 23.65
CA ARG A 26 -6.88 6.81 24.53
C ARG A 26 -7.73 7.86 23.79
N PHE A 27 -7.77 7.81 22.46
CA PHE A 27 -8.57 8.74 21.67
C PHE A 27 -10.06 8.38 21.75
N ARG A 28 -10.89 9.39 22.03
CA ARG A 28 -12.33 9.24 22.20
C ARG A 28 -13.05 10.21 21.28
N ILE A 29 -13.89 9.67 20.42
CA ILE A 29 -14.76 10.40 19.50
C ILE A 29 -15.87 11.04 20.33
N LYS A 30 -15.86 12.37 20.44
CA LYS A 30 -16.80 13.11 21.30
C LYS A 30 -17.67 14.03 20.47
N ALA A 31 -18.99 13.94 20.67
CA ALA A 31 -19.93 14.82 19.99
C ALA A 31 -19.62 16.29 20.30
N GLY A 32 -19.72 17.14 19.28
CA GLY A 32 -19.41 18.57 19.39
C GLY A 32 -17.91 18.93 19.44
N LYS A 33 -17.03 18.02 19.89
CA LYS A 33 -15.58 18.24 19.97
C LYS A 33 -14.82 17.73 18.76
N THR A 34 -14.95 16.45 18.45
CA THR A 34 -14.27 15.82 17.31
C THR A 34 -14.82 16.39 16.00
N LEU A 35 -13.94 16.62 15.02
CA LEU A 35 -14.36 17.08 13.70
C LEU A 35 -15.24 15.99 13.05
N SER A 36 -16.54 16.24 12.98
CA SER A 36 -17.51 15.33 12.37
C SER A 36 -17.64 15.57 10.88
N ALA A 37 -18.17 14.58 10.15
CA ALA A 37 -18.46 14.72 8.72
C ALA A 37 -19.30 15.97 8.42
N ARG A 38 -20.38 16.22 9.17
CA ARG A 38 -21.20 17.42 8.99
C ARG A 38 -20.39 18.72 9.11
N LYS A 39 -19.52 18.82 10.11
CA LYS A 39 -18.70 20.02 10.32
C LYS A 39 -17.58 20.16 9.28
N TRP A 40 -17.07 19.05 8.77
CA TRP A 40 -16.10 19.01 7.68
C TRP A 40 -16.71 19.56 6.39
N HIS A 41 -17.86 19.03 5.95
CA HIS A 41 -18.54 19.51 4.75
C HIS A 41 -18.95 20.99 4.86
N ALA A 42 -19.37 21.42 6.05
CA ALA A 42 -19.71 22.83 6.31
C ALA A 42 -18.48 23.77 6.41
N ALA A 43 -17.25 23.25 6.37
CA ALA A 43 -16.04 24.07 6.38
C ALA A 43 -15.63 24.56 4.98
N PHE A 44 -16.31 24.08 3.94
CA PHE A 44 -16.07 24.46 2.55
C PHE A 44 -17.00 25.59 2.11
N SER A 45 -16.50 26.47 1.23
CA SER A 45 -17.35 27.38 0.45
C SER A 45 -18.14 26.60 -0.62
N PRO A 46 -19.17 27.21 -1.24
CA PRO A 46 -19.88 26.61 -2.38
C PRO A 46 -18.96 26.18 -3.53
N GLU A 47 -17.89 26.95 -3.76
CA GLU A 47 -16.87 26.71 -4.80
C GLU A 47 -15.85 25.63 -4.38
N GLY A 48 -15.79 25.32 -3.08
CA GLY A 48 -14.95 24.27 -2.52
C GLY A 48 -13.68 24.74 -1.83
N TYR A 49 -13.55 26.03 -1.48
CA TYR A 49 -12.43 26.51 -0.68
C TYR A 49 -12.58 26.10 0.78
N LEU A 50 -11.53 25.56 1.38
CA LEU A 50 -11.52 25.10 2.76
C LEU A 50 -11.09 26.22 3.71
N ASP A 51 -11.89 26.52 4.73
CA ASP A 51 -11.44 27.29 5.89
C ASP A 51 -10.49 26.44 6.75
N ILE A 52 -9.23 26.36 6.29
CA ILE A 52 -8.20 25.52 6.91
C ILE A 52 -7.87 26.00 8.32
N GLY A 53 -7.91 27.31 8.59
CA GLY A 53 -7.59 27.87 9.90
C GLY A 53 -8.55 27.39 10.99
N LYS A 54 -9.86 27.50 10.76
CA LYS A 54 -10.87 26.99 11.70
C LYS A 54 -10.83 25.47 11.79
N THR A 55 -10.55 24.80 10.67
CA THR A 55 -10.50 23.33 10.61
C THR A 55 -9.34 22.77 11.43
N LEU A 56 -8.11 23.26 11.22
CA LEU A 56 -6.92 22.89 11.99
C LEU A 56 -7.13 23.15 13.49
N SER A 57 -7.69 24.31 13.83
CA SER A 57 -8.04 24.64 15.21
C SER A 57 -8.92 23.59 15.88
N ARG A 58 -9.89 23.02 15.14
CA ARG A 58 -10.77 21.97 15.67
C ARG A 58 -10.06 20.62 15.72
N ILE A 59 -9.27 20.28 14.70
CA ILE A 59 -8.48 19.05 14.64
C ILE A 59 -7.51 18.98 15.82
N HIS A 60 -6.76 20.05 16.11
CA HIS A 60 -5.81 20.09 17.22
C HIS A 60 -6.50 19.87 18.58
N ARG A 61 -7.72 20.38 18.77
CA ARG A 61 -8.44 20.29 20.06
C ARG A 61 -9.22 19.00 20.25
N GLY A 62 -9.72 18.40 19.17
CA GLY A 62 -10.72 17.32 19.23
C GLY A 62 -10.43 16.10 18.35
N GLY A 63 -9.40 16.15 17.52
CA GLY A 63 -9.08 15.14 16.53
C GLY A 63 -10.09 15.08 15.38
N ILE A 64 -9.88 14.10 14.50
CA ILE A 64 -10.67 13.85 13.30
C ILE A 64 -11.51 12.59 13.51
N HIS A 65 -12.80 12.66 13.17
CA HIS A 65 -13.67 11.48 13.18
C HIS A 65 -13.17 10.46 12.14
N PRO A 66 -13.01 9.16 12.49
CA PRO A 66 -12.39 8.18 11.59
C PRO A 66 -13.00 8.12 10.19
N SER A 67 -14.33 8.26 10.08
CA SER A 67 -15.05 8.19 8.81
C SER A 67 -14.65 9.25 7.76
N ILE A 68 -14.00 10.35 8.16
CA ILE A 68 -13.55 11.42 7.24
C ILE A 68 -12.04 11.60 7.23
N ARG A 69 -11.27 10.74 7.91
CA ARG A 69 -9.81 10.88 7.99
C ARG A 69 -9.16 10.87 6.62
N GLY A 70 -9.63 9.98 5.73
CA GLY A 70 -9.13 9.90 4.35
C GLY A 70 -9.23 11.25 3.62
N GLU A 71 -10.41 11.88 3.64
CA GLU A 71 -10.61 13.18 2.99
C GLU A 71 -9.83 14.32 3.64
N VAL A 72 -9.78 14.36 4.98
CA VAL A 72 -9.09 15.42 5.72
C VAL A 72 -7.58 15.34 5.52
N TRP A 73 -7.02 14.13 5.48
CA TRP A 73 -5.58 13.93 5.33
C TRP A 73 -5.04 14.41 3.99
N GLU A 74 -5.84 14.39 2.92
CA GLU A 74 -5.44 14.97 1.63
C GLU A 74 -5.06 16.46 1.76
N PHE A 75 -5.68 17.21 2.68
CA PHE A 75 -5.28 18.60 2.94
C PHE A 75 -4.12 18.70 3.92
N LEU A 76 -4.09 17.87 4.97
CA LEU A 76 -3.04 17.92 5.99
C LEU A 76 -1.67 17.50 5.44
N LEU A 77 -1.65 16.58 4.48
CA LEU A 77 -0.45 16.12 3.79
C LEU A 77 -0.04 17.03 2.63
N GLY A 78 -0.77 18.13 2.39
CA GLY A 78 -0.51 19.04 1.29
C GLY A 78 -0.83 18.46 -0.09
N CYS A 79 -1.60 17.37 -0.16
CA CYS A 79 -2.07 16.82 -1.43
C CYS A 79 -3.03 17.79 -2.13
N TYR A 80 -3.79 18.58 -1.39
CA TYR A 80 -4.64 19.65 -1.90
C TYR A 80 -4.35 21.00 -1.24
N ASP A 81 -4.35 22.07 -2.04
CA ASP A 81 -4.35 23.44 -1.54
C ASP A 81 -5.73 23.78 -0.94
N PRO A 82 -5.84 24.32 0.28
CA PRO A 82 -7.11 24.81 0.83
C PRO A 82 -7.85 25.81 -0.06
N LYS A 83 -7.16 26.53 -0.93
CA LYS A 83 -7.72 27.47 -1.90
C LYS A 83 -8.07 26.84 -3.25
N SER A 84 -7.94 25.52 -3.40
CA SER A 84 -8.42 24.84 -4.60
C SER A 84 -9.94 24.71 -4.62
N THR A 85 -10.54 24.63 -5.80
CA THR A 85 -11.97 24.33 -5.99
C THR A 85 -12.22 22.81 -5.94
N PHE A 86 -13.50 22.41 -5.93
CA PHE A 86 -13.85 20.98 -6.07
C PHE A 86 -13.39 20.39 -7.41
N GLU A 87 -13.56 21.13 -8.49
CA GLU A 87 -13.21 20.70 -9.86
C GLU A 87 -11.70 20.52 -10.01
N GLU A 88 -10.92 21.49 -9.55
CA GLU A 88 -9.45 21.43 -9.57
C GLU A 88 -8.93 20.20 -8.80
N ARG A 89 -9.52 19.89 -7.63
CA ARG A 89 -9.12 18.72 -6.85
C ARG A 89 -9.47 17.40 -7.52
N GLU A 90 -10.59 17.34 -8.24
CA GLU A 90 -10.96 16.16 -9.00
C GLU A 90 -10.02 15.97 -10.19
N GLU A 91 -9.64 17.04 -10.89
CA GLU A 91 -8.63 16.98 -11.94
C GLU A 91 -7.27 16.51 -11.39
N ILE A 92 -6.79 17.10 -10.29
CA ILE A 92 -5.55 16.68 -9.62
C ILE A 92 -5.60 15.19 -9.26
N ARG A 93 -6.74 14.71 -8.75
CA ARG A 93 -6.93 13.29 -8.40
C ARG A 93 -6.82 12.40 -9.64
N GLN A 94 -7.48 12.77 -10.73
CA GLN A 94 -7.44 12.01 -11.98
C GLN A 94 -6.04 11.98 -12.58
N GLN A 95 -5.38 13.14 -12.66
CA GLN A 95 -4.00 13.26 -13.14
C GLN A 95 -3.03 12.41 -12.30
N ARG A 96 -3.15 12.43 -10.96
CA ARG A 96 -2.32 11.59 -10.07
C ARG A 96 -2.59 10.11 -10.24
N ARG A 97 -3.85 9.69 -10.44
CA ARG A 97 -4.19 8.28 -10.73
C ARG A 97 -3.57 7.80 -12.03
N LEU A 98 -3.65 8.62 -13.08
CA LEU A 98 -3.01 8.31 -14.37
C LEU A 98 -1.49 8.23 -14.23
N LYS A 99 -0.87 9.19 -13.55
CA LYS A 99 0.57 9.20 -13.30
C LYS A 99 1.01 7.96 -12.51
N TYR A 100 0.32 7.63 -11.42
CA TYR A 100 0.61 6.44 -10.63
C TYR A 100 0.42 5.15 -11.45
N ALA A 101 -0.63 5.06 -12.26
CA ALA A 101 -0.85 3.90 -13.12
C ALA A 101 0.29 3.71 -14.13
N ALA A 102 0.77 4.79 -14.76
CA ALA A 102 1.92 4.74 -15.66
C ALA A 102 3.20 4.28 -14.95
N LEU A 103 3.50 4.85 -13.78
CA LEU A 103 4.68 4.47 -12.97
C LEU A 103 4.61 3.01 -12.52
N LYS A 104 3.41 2.56 -12.12
CA LYS A 104 3.18 1.16 -11.76
C LYS A 104 3.38 0.23 -12.95
N GLU A 105 2.97 0.66 -14.14
CA GLU A 105 3.15 -0.11 -15.38
C GLU A 105 4.64 -0.23 -15.76
N GLU A 106 5.41 0.85 -15.65
CA GLU A 106 6.86 0.81 -15.82
C GLU A 106 7.52 -0.17 -14.86
N CYS A 107 7.12 -0.16 -13.59
CA CYS A 107 7.61 -1.12 -12.60
C CYS A 107 7.20 -2.55 -12.94
N ARG A 108 5.99 -2.76 -13.47
CA ARG A 108 5.47 -4.07 -13.89
C ARG A 108 6.24 -4.66 -15.07
N HIS A 109 6.65 -3.83 -16.03
CA HIS A 109 7.51 -4.28 -17.13
C HIS A 109 8.89 -4.75 -16.63
N LEU A 110 9.45 -4.09 -15.62
CA LEU A 110 10.72 -4.48 -15.00
C LEU A 110 10.57 -5.71 -14.11
N PHE A 111 9.47 -5.80 -13.36
CA PHE A 111 9.19 -6.90 -12.45
C PHE A 111 7.69 -7.24 -12.45
N PRO A 112 7.26 -8.28 -13.20
CA PRO A 112 5.84 -8.59 -13.45
C PRO A 112 4.96 -8.83 -12.21
N LEU A 113 5.57 -9.04 -11.04
CA LEU A 113 4.83 -9.19 -9.78
C LEU A 113 4.18 -7.88 -9.33
N VAL A 114 4.72 -6.71 -9.71
CA VAL A 114 4.14 -5.40 -9.38
C VAL A 114 2.75 -5.29 -9.98
N GLY A 115 1.74 -5.12 -9.12
CA GLY A 115 0.35 -5.06 -9.54
C GLY A 115 -0.36 -6.39 -9.74
N SER A 116 0.30 -7.52 -9.47
CA SER A 116 -0.29 -8.86 -9.60
C SER A 116 -1.24 -9.25 -8.46
N GLY A 117 -1.23 -8.50 -7.34
CA GLY A 117 -1.91 -8.90 -6.10
C GLY A 117 -1.09 -9.88 -5.24
N LYS A 118 0.17 -10.13 -5.61
CA LYS A 118 1.15 -10.88 -4.82
C LYS A 118 2.33 -9.99 -4.47
N PHE A 119 3.16 -10.45 -3.54
CA PHE A 119 4.42 -9.83 -3.17
C PHE A 119 5.42 -10.93 -2.78
N ILE A 120 6.70 -10.60 -2.82
CA ILE A 120 7.81 -11.52 -2.52
C ILE A 120 8.42 -11.20 -1.16
N THR A 121 8.95 -12.23 -0.51
CA THR A 121 9.73 -12.07 0.73
C THR A 121 11.15 -12.62 0.60
N ALA A 122 11.41 -13.39 -0.46
CA ALA A 122 12.73 -13.90 -0.79
C ALA A 122 13.47 -12.99 -1.80
N PRO A 123 14.82 -12.91 -1.74
CA PRO A 123 15.60 -12.13 -2.70
C PRO A 123 15.50 -12.75 -4.10
N VAL A 124 15.27 -11.90 -5.11
CA VAL A 124 15.04 -12.33 -6.50
C VAL A 124 16.26 -12.21 -7.40
N ILE A 125 17.27 -11.45 -6.98
CA ILE A 125 18.45 -11.14 -7.78
C ILE A 125 19.68 -11.01 -6.87
N THR A 126 20.85 -11.33 -7.39
CA THR A 126 22.14 -11.05 -6.74
C THR A 126 22.60 -9.61 -7.02
N GLU A 127 23.61 -9.14 -6.29
CA GLU A 127 24.25 -7.84 -6.53
C GLU A 127 24.83 -7.70 -7.95
N ASP A 128 25.18 -8.83 -8.59
CA ASP A 128 25.71 -8.88 -9.96
C ASP A 128 24.61 -8.84 -11.04
N GLY A 129 23.34 -8.70 -10.64
CA GLY A 129 22.20 -8.70 -11.54
C GLY A 129 21.81 -10.09 -12.05
N ILE A 130 22.24 -11.15 -11.36
CA ILE A 130 21.92 -12.54 -11.71
C ILE A 130 20.62 -12.95 -10.99
N PRO A 131 19.58 -13.38 -11.72
CA PRO A 131 18.35 -13.85 -11.12
C PRO A 131 18.54 -15.09 -10.23
N ILE A 132 17.86 -15.13 -9.08
CA ILE A 132 17.92 -16.25 -8.14
C ILE A 132 16.85 -17.28 -8.51
N LEU A 133 17.27 -18.51 -8.81
CA LEU A 133 16.41 -19.63 -9.23
C LEU A 133 16.02 -20.56 -8.07
N ASP A 134 15.82 -20.00 -6.89
CA ASP A 134 15.36 -20.77 -5.73
C ASP A 134 13.88 -21.20 -5.93
N PRO A 135 13.51 -22.46 -5.61
CA PRO A 135 12.13 -22.93 -5.75
C PRO A 135 11.08 -22.05 -5.05
N LEU A 136 11.41 -21.44 -3.90
CA LEU A 136 10.52 -20.53 -3.19
C LEU A 136 10.35 -19.22 -3.95
N VAL A 137 11.44 -18.67 -4.49
CA VAL A 137 11.43 -17.45 -5.32
C VAL A 137 10.58 -17.67 -6.58
N LEU A 138 10.74 -18.80 -7.25
CA LEU A 138 9.95 -19.15 -8.42
C LEU A 138 8.46 -19.27 -8.05
N LEU A 139 8.12 -19.88 -6.92
CA LEU A 139 6.74 -20.00 -6.46
C LEU A 139 6.11 -18.63 -6.15
N GLU A 140 6.84 -17.73 -5.50
CA GLU A 140 6.35 -16.39 -5.17
C GLU A 140 6.22 -15.49 -6.42
N THR A 141 7.12 -15.63 -7.39
CA THR A 141 7.15 -14.81 -8.61
C THR A 141 6.21 -15.28 -9.71
N ASN A 142 5.72 -16.51 -9.65
CA ASN A 142 4.66 -17.00 -10.55
C ASN A 142 3.41 -16.12 -10.39
N THR A 143 3.10 -15.31 -11.40
CA THR A 143 1.92 -14.42 -11.41
C THR A 143 0.64 -15.20 -11.66
N ASP A 144 0.73 -16.33 -12.34
CA ASP A 144 -0.36 -17.27 -12.59
C ASP A 144 -0.61 -18.12 -11.34
N ASN A 145 -1.84 -18.18 -10.81
CA ASN A 145 -2.20 -19.18 -9.80
C ASN A 145 -3.62 -19.70 -10.04
N GLY A 146 -3.73 -20.99 -10.36
CA GLY A 146 -4.76 -21.87 -9.77
C GLY A 146 -5.49 -22.81 -10.74
N VAL A 147 -4.95 -24.00 -11.02
CA VAL A 147 -5.41 -25.33 -10.53
C VAL A 147 -4.31 -26.33 -10.91
N VAL A 148 -3.67 -26.99 -9.94
CA VAL A 148 -2.97 -28.25 -10.23
C VAL A 148 -4.05 -29.32 -10.35
N VAL A 149 -4.55 -29.53 -11.56
CA VAL A 149 -5.29 -30.75 -11.90
C VAL A 149 -4.22 -31.81 -12.15
N PRO A 150 -4.20 -32.94 -11.43
CA PRO A 150 -3.33 -34.05 -11.80
C PRO A 150 -3.73 -34.52 -13.20
N PRO A 151 -2.80 -34.71 -14.16
CA PRO A 151 -3.17 -35.25 -15.46
C PRO A 151 -3.69 -36.68 -15.24
N GLN A 152 -4.99 -36.89 -15.49
CA GLN A 152 -5.50 -38.23 -15.73
C GLN A 152 -4.94 -38.71 -17.07
N ASP A 153 -4.31 -39.87 -17.04
CA ASP A 153 -3.84 -40.61 -18.21
C ASP A 153 -4.92 -40.67 -19.29
N ASN A 154 -4.60 -40.21 -20.50
CA ASN A 154 -5.11 -40.82 -21.73
C ASN A 154 -4.22 -40.47 -22.93
N ASN A 155 -3.66 -41.54 -23.49
CA ASN A 155 -2.66 -41.60 -24.54
C ASN A 155 -3.29 -41.37 -25.93
N ALA A 156 -2.77 -40.41 -26.71
CA ALA A 156 -2.77 -40.45 -28.18
C ALA A 156 -1.71 -39.49 -28.73
N GLY A 157 -0.77 -40.04 -29.51
CA GLY A 157 0.50 -39.40 -29.86
C GLY A 157 0.44 -38.19 -30.79
N SER A 158 1.41 -37.29 -30.58
CA SER A 158 1.98 -36.41 -31.60
C SER A 158 3.32 -35.88 -31.08
N THR A 159 4.38 -36.17 -31.85
CA THR A 159 5.70 -35.52 -31.91
C THR A 159 6.09 -34.57 -30.76
N MET A 160 6.97 -35.07 -29.88
CA MET A 160 7.72 -34.29 -28.90
C MET A 160 8.69 -33.34 -29.62
N ALA A 161 8.29 -32.08 -29.82
CA ALA A 161 9.24 -30.98 -29.87
C ALA A 161 9.66 -30.68 -28.42
N PRO A 162 10.96 -30.48 -28.10
CA PRO A 162 11.32 -30.06 -26.76
C PRO A 162 10.73 -28.67 -26.54
N SER A 163 9.78 -28.58 -25.62
CA SER A 163 9.31 -27.32 -25.04
C SER A 163 10.49 -26.63 -24.39
N SER A 164 11.15 -25.77 -25.16
CA SER A 164 12.08 -24.76 -24.69
C SER A 164 11.29 -23.71 -23.90
N THR A 165 10.91 -24.06 -22.68
CA THR A 165 10.37 -23.12 -21.69
C THR A 165 11.34 -23.02 -20.52
N GLY A 166 12.63 -22.94 -20.84
CA GLY A 166 13.57 -22.24 -19.98
C GLY A 166 13.32 -20.76 -20.22
N ALA A 167 12.60 -20.09 -19.34
CA ALA A 167 12.51 -18.64 -19.35
C ALA A 167 13.96 -18.12 -19.40
N ASN A 168 14.32 -17.49 -20.51
CA ASN A 168 15.58 -16.80 -20.68
C ASN A 168 15.56 -15.64 -19.67
N LEU A 169 15.98 -15.92 -18.44
CA LEU A 169 15.96 -14.94 -17.35
C LEU A 169 17.17 -14.05 -17.59
N GLU A 170 16.94 -13.05 -18.44
CA GLU A 170 17.96 -12.18 -18.98
C GLU A 170 18.69 -11.48 -17.82
N LYS A 171 20.02 -11.49 -17.87
CA LYS A 171 20.84 -10.81 -16.87
C LYS A 171 20.46 -9.33 -16.86
N VAL A 172 20.04 -8.83 -15.70
CA VAL A 172 19.75 -7.40 -15.53
C VAL A 172 21.09 -6.66 -15.48
N THR A 173 21.25 -5.64 -16.31
CA THR A 173 22.50 -4.86 -16.40
C THR A 173 22.36 -3.44 -15.86
N ASP A 174 21.14 -2.91 -15.79
CA ASP A 174 20.88 -1.58 -15.27
C ASP A 174 21.05 -1.53 -13.74
N LYS A 175 22.05 -0.77 -13.28
CA LYS A 175 22.38 -0.66 -11.85
C LYS A 175 21.23 -0.17 -10.99
N ARG A 176 20.40 0.76 -11.50
CA ARG A 176 19.24 1.28 -10.76
C ARG A 176 18.17 0.21 -10.59
N THR A 177 17.93 -0.58 -11.64
CA THR A 177 16.99 -1.71 -11.61
C THR A 177 17.48 -2.81 -10.68
N ILE A 178 18.78 -3.18 -10.72
CA ILE A 178 19.36 -4.15 -9.77
C ILE A 178 19.17 -3.66 -8.33
N GLN A 179 19.55 -2.42 -8.03
CA GLN A 179 19.42 -1.86 -6.68
C GLN A 179 17.97 -1.85 -6.19
N TRP A 180 17.02 -1.50 -7.06
CA TRP A 180 15.60 -1.54 -6.74
C TRP A 180 15.09 -2.97 -6.52
N MET A 181 15.46 -3.93 -7.38
CA MET A 181 15.06 -5.34 -7.22
C MET A 181 15.62 -5.96 -5.93
N LEU A 182 16.82 -5.55 -5.50
CA LEU A 182 17.39 -5.95 -4.22
C LEU A 182 16.54 -5.47 -3.03
N THR A 183 15.80 -4.36 -3.12
CA THR A 183 15.00 -3.87 -1.99
C THR A 183 13.61 -4.52 -1.89
N LEU A 184 13.10 -5.12 -2.97
CA LEU A 184 11.71 -5.61 -3.04
C LEU A 184 11.38 -6.69 -2.00
N HIS A 185 12.31 -7.59 -1.71
CA HIS A 185 12.13 -8.63 -0.69
C HIS A 185 12.08 -8.03 0.72
N GLN A 186 12.90 -7.02 1.00
CA GLN A 186 12.93 -6.31 2.27
C GLN A 186 11.61 -5.57 2.51
N ILE A 187 11.08 -4.90 1.48
CA ILE A 187 9.74 -4.31 1.48
C ILE A 187 8.69 -5.38 1.80
N GLY A 188 8.75 -6.55 1.16
CA GLY A 188 7.80 -7.63 1.42
C GLY A 188 7.86 -8.19 2.83
N LEU A 189 9.05 -8.32 3.41
CA LEU A 189 9.22 -8.71 4.81
C LEU A 189 8.61 -7.68 5.77
N ASP A 190 8.79 -6.39 5.49
CA ASP A 190 8.23 -5.29 6.29
C ASP A 190 6.69 -5.23 6.15
N VAL A 191 6.17 -5.43 4.94
CA VAL A 191 4.72 -5.57 4.66
C VAL A 191 4.12 -6.74 5.45
N ASN A 192 4.78 -7.90 5.44
CA ASN A 192 4.34 -9.08 6.19
C ASN A 192 4.42 -8.91 7.71
N ARG A 193 5.15 -7.90 8.19
CA ARG A 193 5.24 -7.51 9.61
C ARG A 193 4.29 -6.38 10.01
N THR A 194 3.65 -5.72 9.04
CA THR A 194 2.82 -4.52 9.28
C THR A 194 1.55 -4.87 10.07
N ASP A 195 1.36 -4.16 11.19
CA ASP A 195 0.11 -4.08 11.99
C ASP A 195 -0.72 -5.38 12.04
N ARG A 196 -0.06 -6.48 12.40
CA ARG A 196 -0.63 -7.86 12.41
C ARG A 196 -1.86 -8.04 13.29
N THR A 197 -2.17 -7.06 14.13
CA THR A 197 -3.31 -7.06 15.04
C THR A 197 -4.58 -6.48 14.42
N LEU A 198 -4.47 -5.73 13.32
CA LEU A 198 -5.62 -5.13 12.63
C LEU A 198 -6.17 -6.10 11.57
N VAL A 199 -7.50 -6.28 11.56
CA VAL A 199 -8.20 -7.11 10.57
C VAL A 199 -7.96 -6.61 9.14
N PHE A 200 -7.73 -5.31 8.97
CA PHE A 200 -7.44 -4.72 7.65
C PHE A 200 -6.22 -5.36 6.97
N TYR A 201 -5.14 -5.63 7.70
CA TYR A 201 -3.90 -6.18 7.14
C TYR A 201 -3.85 -7.71 7.11
N GLU A 202 -4.92 -8.38 7.55
CA GLU A 202 -5.07 -9.83 7.36
C GLU A 202 -5.32 -10.19 5.90
N LYS A 203 -6.01 -9.30 5.17
CA LYS A 203 -6.36 -9.50 3.77
C LYS A 203 -5.14 -9.36 2.89
N LYS A 204 -4.80 -10.42 2.16
CA LYS A 204 -3.64 -10.44 1.24
C LYS A 204 -3.72 -9.35 0.18
N GLU A 205 -4.94 -8.99 -0.24
CA GLU A 205 -5.19 -7.92 -1.21
C GLU A 205 -4.79 -6.54 -0.69
N ASN A 206 -4.85 -6.31 0.62
CA ASN A 206 -4.42 -5.05 1.23
C ASN A 206 -2.91 -5.02 1.41
N LEU A 207 -2.30 -6.14 1.82
CA LEU A 207 -0.84 -6.28 1.90
C LEU A 207 -0.19 -6.13 0.53
N SER A 208 -0.74 -6.74 -0.51
CA SER A 208 -0.21 -6.61 -1.86
C SER A 208 -0.31 -5.18 -2.40
N LYS A 209 -1.37 -4.44 -2.06
CA LYS A 209 -1.49 -3.01 -2.39
C LYS A 209 -0.44 -2.18 -1.67
N LEU A 210 -0.18 -2.46 -0.39
CA LEU A 210 0.87 -1.77 0.36
C LEU A 210 2.24 -2.04 -0.25
N TRP A 211 2.53 -3.30 -0.60
CA TRP A 211 3.75 -3.67 -1.28
C TRP A 211 3.89 -2.98 -2.64
N ASP A 212 2.84 -2.95 -3.47
CA ASP A 212 2.84 -2.23 -4.75
C ASP A 212 3.19 -0.74 -4.58
N ILE A 213 2.57 -0.07 -3.61
CA ILE A 213 2.79 1.37 -3.36
C ILE A 213 4.25 1.61 -2.97
N LEU A 214 4.80 0.80 -2.05
CA LEU A 214 6.18 0.92 -1.58
C LEU A 214 7.19 0.59 -2.67
N ALA A 215 6.93 -0.46 -3.46
CA ALA A 215 7.79 -0.86 -4.58
C ALA A 215 7.86 0.24 -5.65
N VAL A 216 6.71 0.82 -6.01
CA VAL A 216 6.65 1.94 -6.97
C VAL A 216 7.35 3.18 -6.41
N TYR A 217 7.13 3.52 -5.14
CA TYR A 217 7.80 4.66 -4.50
C TYR A 217 9.33 4.51 -4.50
N ALA A 218 9.83 3.34 -4.07
CA ALA A 218 11.27 3.04 -4.03
C ALA A 218 11.94 3.09 -5.42
N ARG A 219 11.17 2.92 -6.51
CA ARG A 219 11.68 3.04 -7.88
C ARG A 219 11.78 4.49 -8.35
N ILE A 220 10.88 5.35 -7.88
CA ILE A 220 10.79 6.76 -8.29
C ILE A 220 11.84 7.59 -7.57
N ASP A 221 11.96 7.39 -6.26
CA ASP A 221 12.85 8.16 -5.41
C ASP A 221 14.09 7.33 -5.07
N THR A 222 14.99 7.22 -6.05
CA THR A 222 16.21 6.39 -5.91
C THR A 222 17.22 6.97 -4.91
N ASP A 223 17.12 8.27 -4.60
CA ASP A 223 18.04 8.95 -3.69
C ASP A 223 17.64 8.75 -2.23
N VAL A 224 16.33 8.67 -1.95
CA VAL A 224 15.81 8.25 -0.64
C VAL A 224 15.85 6.72 -0.50
N GLY A 225 15.57 5.99 -1.59
CA GLY A 225 15.52 4.53 -1.60
C GLY A 225 14.49 3.94 -0.63
N TYR A 226 14.62 2.65 -0.33
CA TYR A 226 13.90 2.01 0.78
C TYR A 226 14.87 1.73 1.92
N GLY A 227 14.86 2.59 2.94
CA GLY A 227 15.52 2.31 4.21
C GLY A 227 14.57 1.51 5.11
N GLN A 228 15.00 0.32 5.54
CA GLN A 228 14.30 -0.41 6.60
C GLN A 228 14.16 0.52 7.80
N GLY A 229 12.93 0.69 8.32
CA GLY A 229 12.65 1.58 9.45
C GLY A 229 13.63 1.30 10.58
N GLY A 230 14.53 2.26 10.83
CA GLY A 230 15.60 2.10 11.79
C GLY A 230 15.01 1.76 13.16
N SER A 231 15.50 0.67 13.74
CA SER A 231 15.48 0.47 15.18
C SER A 231 16.09 1.72 15.81
N LEU A 232 15.25 2.57 16.43
CA LEU A 232 15.73 3.59 17.36
C LEU A 232 16.29 2.86 18.58
N THR A 233 17.58 2.53 18.51
CA THR A 233 18.42 2.17 19.64
C THR A 233 19.70 2.98 19.53
N GLU A 234 19.69 4.15 20.17
CA GLU A 234 20.70 4.61 21.15
C GLU A 234 20.16 5.83 21.90
#